data_AF-A0A7K3GT15-F1
#
_entry.id   AF-A0A7K3GT15-F1
#
_cell.length_a   1.000
_cell.length_b   1.000
_cell.length_c   1.000
_cell.angle_alpha   90.00
_cell.angle_beta   90.00
_cell.angle_gamma   90.00
#
_symmetry.space_group_name_H-M   'P 1'
#
loop_
_entity.id
_entity.type
_entity.pdbx_description
1 polymer ?
#
loop_
_entity_poly.entity_id
_entity_poly.type
_entity_poly.pdbx_seq_one_letter_code
_entity_poly.pdbx_strand_id
1 'polypeptide(L)'
;EAPALLKAQAEVAGHFVGDRLRPVPPVDALPPGEGAVVRAGGDRVAVYRDEAGTLHALSPRCTHLGCLVAFNAAERAWECPCHGSRFDTDGKVIEGPATKPLERRDI
;
A
#
# COMPACT_ATOMS: atom_id res chain seq x y z
N GLU A 1 -24.80 -4.53 18.73
CA GLU A 1 -23.33 -4.44 18.61
C GLU A 1 -22.84 -3.12 17.96
N ALA A 2 -23.54 -2.00 18.13
CA ALA A 2 -23.13 -0.70 17.59
C ALA A 2 -21.78 -0.15 18.12
N PRO A 3 -21.38 -0.39 19.39
CA PRO A 3 -20.12 0.15 19.91
C PRO A 3 -18.86 -0.42 19.24
N ALA A 4 -18.89 -1.72 18.91
CA ALA A 4 -17.77 -2.40 18.24
C ALA A 4 -17.58 -1.88 16.81
N LEU A 5 -18.69 -1.67 16.08
CA LEU A 5 -18.65 -1.13 14.73
C LEU A 5 -18.07 0.30 14.72
N LEU A 6 -18.50 1.15 15.64
CA LEU A 6 -18.02 2.53 15.73
C LEU A 6 -16.51 2.60 16.01
N LYS A 7 -16.00 1.71 16.88
CA LYS A 7 -14.57 1.61 17.17
C LYS A 7 -13.77 1.22 15.93
N ALA A 8 -14.22 0.20 15.19
CA ALA A 8 -13.56 -0.23 13.96
C ALA A 8 -13.53 0.89 12.91
N GLN A 9 -14.62 1.66 12.74
CA GLN A 9 -14.64 2.79 11.81
C GLN A 9 -13.70 3.94 12.23
N ALA A 10 -13.55 4.18 13.53
CA ALA A 10 -12.59 5.17 14.04
C ALA A 10 -11.14 4.76 13.77
N GLU A 11 -10.81 3.49 13.93
CA GLU A 11 -9.48 2.95 13.61
C GLU A 11 -9.15 3.09 12.11
N VAL A 12 -10.12 2.81 11.22
CA VAL A 12 -9.99 3.04 9.77
C VAL A 12 -9.72 4.51 9.44
N ALA A 13 -10.45 5.43 10.08
CA ALA A 13 -10.21 6.87 9.90
C ALA A 13 -8.80 7.27 10.36
N GLY A 14 -8.31 6.66 11.44
CA GLY A 14 -6.93 6.79 11.92
C GLY A 14 -5.90 6.39 10.85
N HIS A 15 -6.07 5.24 10.21
CA HIS A 15 -5.18 4.80 9.11
C HIS A 15 -5.23 5.76 7.92
N PHE A 16 -6.42 6.22 7.53
CA PHE A 16 -6.58 7.13 6.41
C PHE A 16 -5.80 8.44 6.59
N VAL A 17 -5.83 9.03 7.79
CA VAL A 17 -5.12 10.29 8.08
C VAL A 17 -3.65 10.04 8.43
N GLY A 18 -3.37 9.08 9.32
CA GLY A 18 -2.04 8.84 9.88
C GLY A 18 -0.99 8.47 8.83
N ASP A 19 -1.35 7.58 7.89
CA ASP A 19 -0.39 7.11 6.88
C ASP A 19 -0.02 8.20 5.87
N ARG A 20 -0.88 9.21 5.69
CA ARG A 20 -0.59 10.38 4.87
C ARG A 20 0.38 11.35 5.52
N LEU A 21 0.50 11.34 6.84
CA LEU A 21 1.42 12.21 7.60
C LEU A 21 2.74 11.50 7.95
N ARG A 22 2.78 10.17 7.89
CA ARG A 22 3.98 9.39 8.21
C ARG A 22 5.15 9.73 7.27
N PRO A 23 6.37 9.99 7.81
CA PRO A 23 7.59 10.07 7.01
C PRO A 23 7.81 8.75 6.26
N VAL A 24 8.34 8.84 5.04
CA VAL A 24 8.62 7.67 4.20
C VAL A 24 10.09 7.66 3.79
N PRO A 25 10.70 6.47 3.66
CA PRO A 25 12.08 6.36 3.23
C PRO A 25 12.25 6.77 1.76
N PRO A 26 13.47 7.14 1.35
CA PRO A 26 13.81 7.28 -0.07
C PRO A 26 13.84 5.91 -0.76
N VAL A 27 13.63 5.88 -2.08
CA VAL A 27 13.60 4.65 -2.88
C VAL A 27 14.93 3.89 -2.87
N ASP A 28 16.05 4.60 -2.77
CA ASP A 28 17.40 4.02 -2.79
C ASP A 28 17.70 3.15 -1.56
N ALA A 29 16.95 3.35 -0.47
CA ALA A 29 17.10 2.57 0.75
C ALA A 29 16.37 1.21 0.70
N LEU A 30 15.64 0.90 -0.36
CA LEU A 30 14.84 -0.32 -0.48
C LEU A 30 15.70 -1.50 -0.98
N PRO A 31 15.90 -2.58 -0.20
CA PRO A 31 16.65 -3.77 -0.64
C PRO A 31 15.92 -4.58 -1.71
N PRO A 32 16.61 -5.45 -2.47
CA PRO A 32 15.95 -6.44 -3.33
C PRO A 32 15.02 -7.35 -2.52
N GLY A 33 13.86 -7.67 -3.09
CA GLY A 33 12.82 -8.47 -2.46
C GLY A 33 11.91 -7.70 -1.49
N GLU A 34 12.16 -6.41 -1.26
CA GLU A 34 11.41 -5.57 -0.31
C GLU A 34 10.52 -4.55 -1.01
N GLY A 35 9.54 -4.03 -0.27
CA GLY A 35 8.61 -3.01 -0.74
C GLY A 35 8.28 -1.96 0.31
N ALA A 36 8.07 -0.72 -0.13
CA ALA A 36 7.67 0.39 0.73
C ALA A 36 6.88 1.46 -0.04
N VAL A 37 6.04 2.21 0.66
CA VAL A 37 5.55 3.48 0.14
C VAL A 37 6.63 4.54 0.33
N VAL A 38 7.09 5.14 -0.76
CA VAL A 38 8.15 6.16 -0.80
C VAL A 38 7.62 7.48 -1.35
N ARG A 39 8.44 8.53 -1.28
CA ARG A 39 8.18 9.80 -1.96
C ARG A 39 8.98 9.88 -3.26
N ALA A 40 8.32 10.14 -4.38
CA ALA A 40 8.93 10.39 -5.68
C ALA A 40 8.20 11.56 -6.36
N GLY A 41 8.94 12.58 -6.82
CA GLY A 41 8.36 13.74 -7.53
C GLY A 41 7.34 14.56 -6.72
N GLY A 42 7.33 14.45 -5.38
CA GLY A 42 6.34 15.11 -4.51
C GLY A 42 5.11 14.24 -4.20
N ASP A 43 4.93 13.13 -4.94
CA ASP A 43 3.86 12.16 -4.73
C ASP A 43 4.32 10.96 -3.90
N ARG A 44 3.34 10.23 -3.35
CA ARG A 44 3.58 8.93 -2.70
C ARG A 44 3.41 7.82 -3.72
N VAL A 45 4.37 6.91 -3.79
CA VAL A 45 4.41 5.78 -4.72
C VAL A 45 4.68 4.50 -3.92
N ALA A 46 3.90 3.44 -4.14
CA ALA A 46 4.20 2.11 -3.62
C ALA A 46 5.25 1.46 -4.52
N VAL A 47 6.41 1.13 -3.98
CA VAL A 47 7.53 0.59 -4.74
C VAL A 47 7.92 -0.75 -4.18
N TYR A 48 8.05 -1.73 -5.07
CA TYR A 48 8.65 -3.02 -4.80
C TYR A 48 9.93 -3.14 -5.62
N ARG A 49 11.03 -3.58 -5.00
CA ARG A 49 12.27 -3.92 -5.71
C ARG A 49 12.33 -5.44 -5.85
N ASP A 50 12.35 -5.96 -7.06
CA ASP A 50 12.51 -7.39 -7.26
C ASP A 50 13.95 -7.87 -6.96
N GLU A 51 14.14 -9.19 -6.94
CA GLU A 51 15.45 -9.81 -6.67
C GLU A 51 16.53 -9.43 -7.69
N ALA A 52 16.13 -9.05 -8.90
CA ALA A 52 17.04 -8.57 -9.94
C ALA A 52 17.37 -7.07 -9.78
N GLY A 53 16.74 -6.39 -8.84
CA GLY A 53 16.93 -4.98 -8.53
C GLY A 53 15.98 -4.04 -9.30
N THR A 54 15.08 -4.57 -10.13
CA THR A 54 14.12 -3.77 -10.90
C THR A 54 13.06 -3.18 -9.97
N LEU A 55 12.71 -1.92 -10.20
CA LEU A 55 11.67 -1.24 -9.44
C LEU A 55 10.31 -1.39 -10.13
N HIS A 56 9.33 -1.81 -9.33
CA HIS A 56 7.93 -1.89 -9.70
C HIS A 56 7.19 -0.82 -8.92
N ALA A 57 6.69 0.19 -9.63
CA ALA A 57 6.02 1.34 -9.02
C ALA A 57 4.51 1.32 -9.30
N LEU A 58 3.75 1.53 -8.23
CA LEU A 58 2.29 1.50 -8.20
C LEU A 58 1.74 2.69 -7.42
N SER A 59 0.48 3.02 -7.66
CA SER A 59 -0.29 3.89 -6.78
C SER A 59 -0.43 3.20 -5.42
N PRO A 60 -0.07 3.87 -4.31
CA PRO A 60 -0.24 3.30 -2.98
C PRO A 60 -1.71 3.33 -2.53
N ARG A 61 -2.61 3.95 -3.30
CA ARG A 61 -4.02 4.11 -2.92
C ARG A 61 -4.79 2.84 -3.25
N CYS A 62 -5.22 2.13 -2.22
CA CYS A 62 -6.14 1.01 -2.34
C CYS A 62 -7.38 1.43 -3.15
N THR A 63 -7.70 0.66 -4.19
CA THR A 63 -8.81 0.94 -5.11
C THR A 63 -10.20 0.70 -4.53
N HIS A 64 -10.29 0.18 -3.29
CA HIS A 64 -11.55 0.08 -2.56
C HIS A 64 -12.04 1.48 -2.12
N LEU A 65 -11.36 2.08 -1.13
CA LEU A 65 -11.76 3.38 -0.53
C LEU A 65 -10.58 4.34 -0.31
N GLY A 66 -9.42 4.07 -0.93
CA GLY A 66 -8.32 5.04 -1.01
C GLY A 66 -7.41 5.16 0.22
N CYS A 67 -7.45 4.20 1.15
CA CYS A 67 -6.40 4.03 2.14
C CYS A 67 -5.05 3.71 1.47
N LEU A 68 -3.95 3.99 2.16
CA LEU A 68 -2.63 3.61 1.66
C LEU A 68 -2.34 2.15 1.99
N VAL A 69 -1.79 1.40 1.02
CA VAL A 69 -1.35 0.03 1.24
C VAL A 69 -0.01 0.00 1.97
N ALA A 70 0.26 -1.09 2.69
CA ALA A 70 1.55 -1.43 3.26
C ALA A 70 2.10 -2.69 2.58
N PHE A 71 3.41 -2.85 2.53
CA PHE A 71 4.02 -4.05 1.97
C PHE A 71 4.15 -5.13 3.04
N ASN A 72 3.71 -6.34 2.73
CA ASN A 72 3.96 -7.55 3.50
C ASN A 72 5.10 -8.33 2.81
N ALA A 73 6.31 -8.22 3.37
CA ALA A 73 7.50 -8.86 2.80
C ALA A 73 7.45 -10.39 2.85
N ALA A 74 6.79 -10.98 3.85
CA ALA A 74 6.68 -12.42 4.00
C ALA A 74 5.83 -13.04 2.87
N GLU A 75 4.79 -12.33 2.42
CA GLU A 75 3.88 -12.80 1.37
C GLU A 75 4.09 -12.10 0.02
N ARG A 76 5.00 -11.13 -0.06
CA ARG A 76 5.27 -10.28 -1.23
C ARG A 76 3.98 -9.69 -1.80
N ALA A 77 3.19 -9.08 -0.92
CA ALA A 77 1.89 -8.52 -1.25
C ALA A 77 1.71 -7.11 -0.68
N TRP A 78 0.94 -6.30 -1.37
CA TRP A 78 0.43 -5.03 -0.85
C TRP A 78 -0.88 -5.25 -0.12
N GLU A 79 -0.96 -4.81 1.13
CA GLU A 79 -2.11 -5.03 2.00
C GLU A 79 -2.70 -3.70 2.45
N CYS A 80 -4.02 -3.57 2.32
CA CYS A 80 -4.76 -2.41 2.80
C CYS A 80 -5.18 -2.62 4.26
N PRO A 81 -4.62 -1.85 5.22
CA PRO A 81 -4.92 -2.05 6.65
C PRO A 81 -6.37 -1.70 7.02
N CYS A 82 -7.08 -0.97 6.16
CA CYS A 82 -8.44 -0.52 6.46
C CYS A 82 -9.49 -1.64 6.34
N HIS A 83 -9.40 -2.47 5.30
CA HIS A 83 -10.44 -3.47 4.99
C HIS A 83 -9.87 -4.80 4.46
N GLY A 84 -8.56 -4.97 4.46
CA GLY A 84 -7.92 -6.23 4.12
C GLY A 84 -7.74 -6.53 2.64
N SER A 85 -8.00 -5.59 1.72
CA SER A 85 -7.70 -5.83 0.28
C SER A 85 -6.21 -6.10 0.08
N ARG A 86 -5.91 -7.10 -0.77
CA ARG A 86 -4.54 -7.54 -1.05
C ARG A 86 -4.26 -7.47 -2.54
N PHE A 87 -3.05 -7.08 -2.89
CA PHE A 87 -2.57 -6.99 -4.27
C PHE A 87 -1.18 -7.61 -4.39
N ASP A 88 -0.86 -8.18 -5.55
CA ASP A 88 0.50 -8.65 -5.82
C ASP A 88 1.45 -7.48 -6.11
N THR A 89 2.74 -7.77 -6.30
CA THR A 89 3.78 -6.78 -6.59
C THR A 89 3.56 -6.02 -7.90
N ASP A 90 2.74 -6.55 -8.81
CA ASP A 90 2.33 -5.91 -10.07
C ASP A 90 1.02 -5.11 -9.93
N GLY A 91 0.40 -5.12 -8.75
CA GLY A 91 -0.81 -4.39 -8.41
C GLY A 91 -2.11 -5.13 -8.70
N LYS A 92 -2.06 -6.38 -9.18
CA LYS A 92 -3.26 -7.19 -9.43
C LYS A 92 -3.91 -7.58 -8.11
N VAL A 93 -5.24 -7.56 -8.08
CA VAL A 93 -6.02 -7.99 -6.91
C VAL A 93 -5.76 -9.48 -6.63
N ILE A 94 -5.34 -9.77 -5.40
CA ILE A 94 -5.28 -11.12 -4.82
C ILE A 94 -6.56 -11.37 -4.02
N GLU A 95 -6.95 -10.42 -3.17
CA GLU A 95 -8.07 -10.55 -2.23
C GLU A 95 -8.86 -9.24 -2.12
N GLY A 96 -10.19 -9.37 -2.03
CA GLY A 96 -11.12 -8.24 -1.94
C GLY A 96 -11.08 -7.53 -0.58
N PRO A 97 -11.86 -6.46 -0.37
CA PRO A 97 -13.00 -6.00 -1.18
C PRO A 97 -12.69 -5.21 -2.46
N ALA A 98 -11.44 -4.79 -2.69
CA ALA A 98 -11.06 -4.14 -3.94
C ALA A 98 -11.32 -5.06 -5.15
N THR A 99 -11.86 -4.51 -6.23
CA THR A 99 -12.14 -5.25 -7.47
C THR A 99 -11.33 -4.75 -8.67
N LYS A 100 -10.47 -3.74 -8.47
CA LYS A 100 -9.62 -3.13 -9.49
C LYS A 100 -8.16 -3.19 -9.07
N PRO A 101 -7.20 -3.42 -9.98
CA PRO A 101 -5.78 -3.42 -9.65
C PRO A 101 -5.31 -2.03 -9.22
N LEU A 102 -4.18 -1.97 -8.49
CA LEU A 102 -3.44 -0.73 -8.28
C LEU A 102 -2.92 -0.22 -9.63
N GLU A 103 -2.97 1.09 -9.81
CA GLU A 103 -2.50 1.76 -11.02
C GLU A 103 -0.96 1.75 -11.09
N ARG A 104 -0.36 1.43 -12.24
CA ARG A 104 1.10 1.55 -12.43
C ARG A 104 1.52 3.01 -12.43
N ARG A 105 2.70 3.29 -11.89
CA ARG A 105 3.31 4.61 -11.83
C ARG A 105 4.73 4.56 -12.37
N ASP A 106 5.19 5.69 -12.89
CA ASP A 106 6.59 5.88 -13.23
C ASP A 106 7.38 6.26 -11.96
N ILE A 107 8.65 5.83 -11.89
CA ILE A 107 9.58 6.17 -10.82
C ILE A 107 11.00 6.39 -11.34
#